data_AF-A0A1F9TAM6-F1
#
_entry.id   AF-A0A1F9TAM6-F1
#
_cell.length_a   1.000
_cell.length_b   1.000
_cell.length_c   1.000
_cell.angle_alpha   90.00
_cell.angle_beta   90.00
_cell.angle_gamma   90.00
#
_symmetry.space_group_name_H-M   'P 1'
#
loop_
_entity.id
_entity.type
_entity.pdbx_description
1 polymer ?
#
loop_
_entity_poly.entity_id
_entity_poly.type
_entity_poly.pdbx_seq_one_letter_code
_entity_poly.pdbx_strand_id
1 'polypeptide(L)' 'MKDGKWLAPRYTSKEIFEKDFAKLDVSGMEVKCPGCKDAVQLNRKNLANRAAGWCKRCNRAVDI' A
#
# COMPACT_ATOMS: atom_id res chain seq x y z
N MET A 1 -9.97 7.14 10.27
CA MET A 1 -8.98 6.65 9.28
C MET A 1 -7.60 6.97 9.80
N LYS A 2 -6.69 5.99 9.85
CA LYS A 2 -5.29 6.22 10.27
C LYS A 2 -4.50 6.85 9.13
N ASP A 3 -3.50 7.65 9.44
CA ASP A 3 -2.53 8.12 8.47
C ASP A 3 -1.57 6.98 8.11
N GLY A 4 -1.45 6.69 6.82
CA GLY A 4 -0.52 5.70 6.29
C GLY A 4 0.89 6.28 6.17
N LYS A 5 1.87 5.40 6.02
CA LYS A 5 3.28 5.75 5.78
C LYS A 5 3.69 5.32 4.39
N TRP A 6 4.75 5.94 3.87
CA TRP A 6 5.34 5.47 2.63
C TRP A 6 6.04 4.15 2.86
N LEU A 7 5.65 3.13 2.11
CA LEU A 7 6.31 1.84 2.15
C LEU A 7 7.77 2.00 1.69
N ALA A 8 8.70 1.45 2.49
CA ALA A 8 10.13 1.43 2.20
C ALA A 8 10.62 -0.02 1.99
N PRO A 9 11.45 -0.29 0.97
CA PRO A 9 12.00 0.65 -0.02
C PRO A 9 10.94 1.17 -1.01
N ARG A 10 11.22 2.31 -1.65
CA ARG A 10 10.30 2.88 -2.64
C ARG A 10 10.28 1.98 -3.88
N TYR A 11 9.10 1.47 -4.19
CA TYR A 11 8.83 0.76 -5.43
C TYR A 11 8.85 1.71 -6.64
N THR A 12 9.51 1.29 -7.72
CA THR A 12 9.60 2.06 -8.97
C THR A 12 8.34 1.94 -9.82
N SER A 13 7.61 0.83 -9.74
CA SER A 13 6.32 0.64 -10.41
C SER A 13 5.35 -0.20 -9.58
N LYS A 14 4.06 -0.09 -9.93
CA LYS A 14 2.97 -0.85 -9.31
C LYS A 14 3.14 -2.36 -9.54
N GLU A 15 3.67 -2.78 -10.69
CA GLU A 15 3.82 -4.20 -11.01
C GLU A 15 4.82 -4.89 -10.09
N ILE A 16 5.93 -4.22 -9.75
CA ILE A 16 6.92 -4.77 -8.81
C ILE A 16 6.30 -4.88 -7.42
N PHE A 17 5.57 -3.84 -7.00
CA PHE A 17 4.82 -3.88 -5.74
C PHE A 17 3.82 -5.04 -5.69
N GLU A 18 3.06 -5.27 -6.76
CA GLU A 18 2.08 -6.35 -6.84
C GLU A 18 2.73 -7.75 -6.88
N LYS A 19 3.98 -7.86 -7.34
CA LYS A 19 4.76 -9.10 -7.25
C LYS A 19 5.20 -9.41 -5.82
N ASP A 20 5.71 -8.41 -5.09
CA ASP A 20 6.13 -8.58 -3.69
C ASP A 20 4.93 -8.76 -2.74
N PHE A 21 3.83 -8.05 -3.02
CA PHE A 21 2.58 -8.14 -2.27
C PHE A 21 1.51 -8.87 -3.10
N ALA A 22 1.83 -10.10 -3.52
CA ALA A 22 0.97 -10.90 -4.38
C ALA A 22 -0.36 -11.31 -3.73
N LYS A 23 -0.41 -11.44 -2.40
CA LYS A 23 -1.63 -11.89 -1.71
C LYS A 23 -2.64 -10.75 -1.60
N LEU A 24 -3.88 -11.01 -2.00
CA LEU A 24 -4.99 -10.10 -1.77
C LEU A 24 -5.64 -10.40 -0.42
N ASP A 25 -5.87 -9.35 0.37
CA ASP A 25 -6.54 -9.39 1.65
C ASP A 25 -7.76 -8.46 1.58
N VAL A 26 -8.94 -9.05 1.41
CA VAL A 26 -10.19 -8.30 1.19
C VAL A 26 -10.67 -7.60 2.47
N SER A 27 -10.13 -8.02 3.62
CA SER A 27 -10.32 -7.38 4.93
C SER A 27 -9.29 -6.27 5.22
N GLY A 28 -8.56 -5.83 4.18
CA GLY A 28 -7.52 -4.80 4.29
C GLY A 28 -8.04 -3.50 4.89
N MET A 29 -7.22 -2.88 5.74
CA MET A 29 -7.56 -1.61 6.37
C MET A 29 -7.40 -0.44 5.38
N GLU A 30 -8.23 0.59 5.52
CA GLU A 30 -8.07 1.85 4.79
C GLU A 30 -7.23 2.86 5.58
N VAL A 31 -6.21 3.43 4.93
CA VAL A 31 -5.36 4.49 5.49
C VAL A 31 -5.33 5.71 4.57
N LYS A 32 -5.00 6.88 5.11
CA LYS A 32 -4.77 8.07 4.27
C LYS A 32 -3.37 8.06 3.69
N CYS A 33 -3.25 8.35 2.41
CA CYS A 33 -1.98 8.56 1.75
C CYS A 33 -1.25 9.78 2.34
N PRO A 34 0.01 9.66 2.78
CA PRO A 34 0.75 10.77 3.38
C PRO A 34 1.04 11.92 2.39
N GLY A 35 0.96 11.68 1.08
CA GLY A 35 1.14 12.72 0.05
C GLY A 35 -0.15 13.44 -0.31
N CYS A 36 -1.11 12.73 -0.92
CA CYS A 36 -2.33 13.34 -1.45
C CYS A 36 -3.52 13.32 -0.47
N LYS A 37 -3.37 12.74 0.74
CA LYS A 37 -4.42 12.57 1.76
C LYS A 37 -5.62 11.72 1.33
N ASP A 38 -5.52 11.10 0.15
CA ASP A 38 -6.54 10.22 -0.41
C ASP A 38 -6.61 8.89 0.35
N ALA A 39 -7.77 8.25 0.34
CA ALA A 39 -7.94 6.93 0.92
C ALA A 39 -7.16 5.87 0.10
N VAL A 40 -6.37 5.04 0.79
CA VAL A 40 -5.60 3.93 0.22
C VAL A 40 -5.96 2.66 0.97
N GLN A 41 -6.45 1.68 0.23
CA GLN A 41 -6.80 0.36 0.74
C GLN A 41 -5.54 -0.50 0.86
N LEU A 42 -5.22 -0.96 2.07
CA LEU A 42 -4.11 -1.88 2.36
C LEU A 42 -4.52 -3.33 2.11
N ASN A 43 -4.97 -3.61 0.89
CA ASN A 43 -5.54 -4.90 0.49
C ASN A 43 -4.51 -5.88 -0.09
N ARG A 44 -3.23 -5.55 -0.03
CA ARG A 44 -2.15 -6.42 -0.52
C ARG A 44 -1.25 -6.84 0.64
N LYS A 45 -0.91 -8.13 0.71
CA LYS A 45 -0.01 -8.71 1.71
C LYS A 45 1.18 -9.38 1.07
N ASN A 46 2.34 -9.24 1.71
CA ASN A 46 3.55 -9.98 1.34
C ASN A 46 3.68 -11.29 2.16
N LEU A 47 4.74 -12.05 1.89
CA LEU A 47 5.04 -13.30 2.62
C LEU A 47 5.30 -13.10 4.12
N ALA A 48 5.70 -11.90 4.52
CA ALA A 48 5.90 -11.51 5.92
C ALA A 48 4.62 -10.99 6.60
N ASN A 49 3.44 -11.20 5.99
CA ASN A 49 2.14 -10.71 6.45
C ASN A 49 2.04 -9.18 6.63
N ARG A 50 2.94 -8.40 6.01
CA ARG A 50 2.81 -6.93 5.98
C ARG A 50 1.73 -6.54 4.99
N ALA A 51 0.80 -5.68 5.43
CA ALA A 51 -0.24 -5.12 4.60
C ALA A 51 0.20 -3.80 3.99
N ALA A 52 -0.02 -3.63 2.69
CA ALA A 52 0.29 -2.43 1.95
C ALA A 52 -0.77 -2.18 0.87
N GLY A 53 -0.82 -0.95 0.37
CA GLY A 53 -1.73 -0.52 -0.67
C GLY A 53 -1.02 0.41 -1.65
N TRP A 54 -1.53 0.50 -2.89
CA TRP A 54 -0.97 1.41 -3.89
C TRP A 54 -1.80 2.67 -3.99
N CYS A 55 -1.20 3.83 -3.73
CA CYS A 55 -1.84 5.11 -3.99
C CYS A 55 -1.77 5.43 -5.49
N LYS A 56 -2.93 5.47 -6.17
CA LYS A 56 -3.01 5.81 -7.60
C LYS A 56 -2.60 7.25 -7.89
N ARG A 57 -2.95 8.20 -7.03
CA ARG A 57 -2.63 9.64 -7.23
C ARG A 57 -1.14 9.95 -7.07
N CYS A 58 -0.50 9.39 -6.04
CA CYS A 58 0.93 9.59 -5.82
C CYS A 58 1.81 8.56 -6.55
N ASN A 59 1.20 7.59 -7.22
CA ASN A 59 1.84 6.44 -7.85
C ASN A 59 2.90 5.79 -6.94
N ARG A 60 2.51 5.49 -5.70
CA ARG A 60 3.43 5.04 -4.65
C ARG A 60 2.75 4.12 -3.65
N ALA A 61 3.49 3.13 -3.17
CA ALA A 61 3.02 2.20 -2.15
C ALA A 61 2.98 2.83 -0.76
N VAL A 62 1.94 2.50 0.00
CA VAL A 62 1.63 3.00 1.34
C VAL A 62 1.40 1.80 2.26
N ASP A 63 1.88 1.89 3.49
CA ASP A 63 1.64 0.94 4.57
C ASP A 63 1.20 1.67 5.85
N ILE A 64 1.23 0.99 6.99
CA ILE A 64 0.85 1.52 8.31
C ILE A 64 2.07 1.68 9.22
#